data_AF-M5VTF7-F1
#
_entry.id   AF-M5VTF7-F1
#
_cell.length_a   1.000
_cell.length_b   1.000
_cell.length_c   1.000
_cell.angle_alpha   90.00
_cell.angle_beta   90.00
_cell.angle_gamma   90.00
#
_symmetry.space_group_name_H-M   'P 1'
#
loop_
_entity.id
_entity.type
_entity.pdbx_description
1 polymer ?
#
loop_
_entity_poly.entity_id
_entity_poly.type
_entity_poly.pdbx_seq_one_letter_code
_entity_poly.pdbx_strand_id
1 'polypeptide(L)'
;MRSRQVTHHRCELKMTSAKKEKDIIDRFSNLPDEVSHQILSFFNFKELIRVGSVSKRFRGLYLSSLSLDFWSWYSNKQEQLNMLNSFERFLIHCGDNKIQHFRICLNLCSTLCDEIFRVITWIHIAARCNVEGLDLQLEITKTDMPMMELPSCIFLCGSLRSLLVDLYKVLKVPSFSGSTNLQHLSLSSVRMGLE
;
A
#
# COMPACT_ATOMS: atom_id res chain seq x y z
N MET A 1 9.55 33.01 71.73
CA MET A 1 8.26 33.22 71.03
C MET A 1 8.20 32.26 69.83
N ARG A 2 7.58 31.09 70.00
CA ARG A 2 7.42 30.09 68.92
C ARG A 2 6.05 30.30 68.27
N SER A 3 6.06 30.71 67.02
CA SER A 3 4.85 30.96 66.23
C SER A 3 4.18 29.64 65.85
N ARG A 4 2.89 29.54 66.15
CA ARG A 4 1.98 28.49 65.68
C ARG A 4 1.60 28.82 64.24
N GLN A 5 1.74 27.86 63.32
CA GLN A 5 1.02 27.89 62.05
C GLN A 5 0.20 26.61 61.92
N VAL A 6 -1.11 26.84 61.84
CA VAL A 6 -2.17 25.86 61.62
C VAL A 6 -2.14 25.49 60.13
N THR A 7 -1.82 24.25 59.81
CA THR A 7 -1.93 23.73 58.44
C THR A 7 -3.39 23.34 58.17
N HIS A 8 -4.03 24.12 57.30
CA HIS A 8 -5.37 23.88 56.77
C HIS A 8 -5.42 22.56 55.99
N HIS A 9 -6.42 21.73 56.31
CA HIS A 9 -6.86 20.62 55.49
C HIS A 9 -7.23 21.07 54.08
N ARG A 10 -6.66 20.41 53.06
CA ARG A 10 -7.28 20.30 51.74
C ARG A 10 -7.36 18.83 51.36
N CYS A 11 -8.54 18.25 51.56
CA CYS A 11 -8.92 16.97 50.97
C CYS A 11 -8.89 17.11 49.45
N GLU A 12 -7.93 16.49 48.79
CA GLU A 12 -8.02 16.24 47.36
C GLU A 12 -8.70 14.88 47.16
N LEU A 13 -9.96 14.96 46.75
CA LEU A 13 -10.79 13.84 46.35
C LEU A 13 -10.11 13.08 45.21
N LYS A 14 -9.69 11.84 45.48
CA LYS A 14 -9.39 10.84 44.46
C LYS A 14 -10.68 10.58 43.67
N MET A 15 -10.83 11.22 42.51
CA MET A 15 -11.79 10.80 41.50
C MET A 15 -11.22 9.60 40.74
N THR A 16 -11.40 8.40 41.30
CA THR A 16 -11.31 7.16 40.52
C THR A 16 -12.53 7.09 39.62
N SER A 17 -12.44 7.65 38.41
CA SER A 17 -13.38 7.28 37.35
C SER A 17 -12.96 5.91 36.84
N ALA A 18 -13.57 4.86 37.39
CA ALA A 18 -13.52 3.53 36.82
C ALA A 18 -14.31 3.56 35.50
N LYS A 19 -13.64 4.02 34.44
CA LYS A 19 -14.13 3.86 33.08
C LYS A 19 -14.09 2.36 32.81
N LYS A 20 -15.26 1.70 32.88
CA LYS A 20 -15.45 0.33 32.40
C LYS A 20 -15.15 0.34 30.91
N GLU A 21 -13.88 0.15 30.57
CA GLU A 21 -13.46 -0.20 29.23
C GLU A 21 -14.14 -1.55 28.98
N LYS A 22 -15.15 -1.57 28.09
CA LYS A 22 -15.55 -2.83 27.50
C LYS A 22 -14.28 -3.33 26.85
N ASP A 23 -13.66 -4.33 27.45
CA ASP A 23 -12.58 -5.08 26.86
C ASP A 23 -13.15 -5.65 25.55
N ILE A 24 -12.95 -4.91 24.46
CA ILE A 24 -13.22 -5.41 23.12
C ILE A 24 -12.12 -6.45 22.95
N ILE A 25 -12.41 -7.67 23.42
CA ILE A 25 -11.49 -8.79 23.33
C ILE A 25 -11.11 -8.90 21.86
N ASP A 26 -9.86 -8.60 21.55
CA ASP A 26 -9.29 -8.76 20.23
C ASP A 26 -9.17 -10.27 19.97
N ARG A 27 -10.27 -10.88 19.54
CA ARG A 27 -10.34 -12.31 19.21
C ARG A 27 -9.42 -12.67 18.05
N PHE A 28 -9.06 -11.68 17.22
CA PHE A 28 -8.13 -11.86 16.12
C PHE A 28 -6.69 -12.03 16.64
N SER A 29 -6.33 -11.33 17.73
CA SER A 29 -5.03 -11.47 18.37
C SER A 29 -4.72 -12.87 18.95
N ASN A 30 -5.68 -13.79 19.00
CA ASN A 30 -5.47 -15.16 19.51
C ASN A 30 -5.34 -16.23 18.41
N LEU A 31 -5.51 -15.88 17.14
CA LEU A 31 -5.42 -16.85 16.03
C LEU A 31 -3.97 -17.31 15.79
N PRO A 32 -3.70 -18.52 15.30
CA PRO A 32 -2.38 -18.89 14.78
C PRO A 32 -1.97 -17.99 13.60
N ASP A 33 -0.66 -17.85 13.36
CA ASP A 33 -0.14 -16.99 12.29
C ASP A 33 -0.57 -17.49 10.90
N GLU A 34 -0.54 -18.81 10.67
CA GLU A 34 -0.97 -19.41 9.41
C GLU A 34 -2.44 -19.08 9.08
N VAL A 35 -3.33 -19.19 10.07
CA VAL A 35 -4.76 -18.85 9.91
C VAL A 35 -4.92 -17.35 9.65
N SER A 36 -4.14 -16.53 10.34
CA SER A 36 -4.18 -15.07 10.17
C SER A 36 -3.71 -14.66 8.78
N HIS A 37 -2.63 -15.26 8.27
CA HIS A 37 -2.15 -15.05 6.91
C HIS A 37 -3.18 -15.50 5.86
N GLN A 38 -3.86 -16.63 6.07
CA GLN A 38 -4.95 -17.06 5.20
C GLN A 38 -6.10 -16.05 5.19
N ILE A 39 -6.57 -15.59 6.36
CA ILE A 39 -7.63 -14.57 6.44
C ILE A 39 -7.21 -13.28 5.72
N LEU A 40 -5.99 -12.80 6.00
CA LEU A 40 -5.44 -11.59 5.40
C LEU A 40 -5.31 -11.69 3.88
N SER A 41 -5.07 -12.89 3.33
CA SER A 41 -4.95 -13.10 1.89
C SER A 41 -6.25 -12.83 1.12
N PHE A 42 -7.40 -12.84 1.80
CA PHE A 42 -8.69 -12.53 1.21
C PHE A 42 -9.03 -11.03 1.21
N PHE A 43 -8.24 -10.19 1.89
CA PHE A 43 -8.56 -8.79 2.08
C PHE A 43 -7.99 -7.91 0.96
N ASN A 44 -8.81 -7.01 0.45
CA ASN A 44 -8.33 -5.92 -0.39
C ASN A 44 -7.62 -4.84 0.45
N PHE A 45 -6.96 -3.89 -0.22
CA PHE A 45 -6.26 -2.79 0.44
C PHE A 45 -7.08 -2.08 1.54
N LYS A 46 -8.36 -1.74 1.29
CA LYS A 46 -9.19 -1.03 2.28
C LYS A 46 -9.42 -1.88 3.53
N GLU A 47 -9.65 -3.17 3.34
CA GLU A 47 -9.89 -4.13 4.41
C GLU A 47 -8.61 -4.33 5.24
N LEU A 48 -7.45 -4.42 4.59
CA LEU A 48 -6.15 -4.48 5.27
C LEU A 48 -5.91 -3.25 6.17
N ILE A 49 -6.20 -2.04 5.68
CA ILE A 49 -6.10 -0.82 6.48
C ILE A 49 -7.05 -0.88 7.68
N ARG A 50 -8.29 -1.29 7.45
CA ARG A 50 -9.33 -1.33 8.49
C ARG A 50 -9.03 -2.37 9.57
N VAL A 51 -8.55 -3.55 9.18
CA VAL A 51 -8.18 -4.59 10.15
C VAL A 51 -6.88 -4.24 10.86
N GLY A 52 -5.91 -3.64 10.16
CA GLY A 52 -4.68 -3.12 10.74
C GLY A 52 -4.87 -2.02 11.79
N SER A 53 -5.93 -1.21 11.65
CA SER A 53 -6.22 -0.16 12.63
C SER A 53 -6.86 -0.69 13.91
N VAL A 54 -7.50 -1.86 13.87
CA VAL A 54 -8.16 -2.48 15.03
C VAL A 54 -7.30 -3.55 15.71
N SER A 55 -6.34 -4.17 15.02
CA SER A 55 -5.44 -5.17 15.61
C SER A 55 -3.98 -4.93 15.24
N LYS A 56 -3.17 -4.61 16.25
CA LYS A 56 -1.71 -4.42 16.10
C LYS A 56 -1.01 -5.68 15.59
N ARG A 57 -1.52 -6.86 15.97
CA ARG A 57 -0.99 -8.16 15.53
C ARG A 57 -1.20 -8.34 14.03
N PHE A 58 -2.43 -8.16 13.55
CA PHE A 58 -2.73 -8.23 12.11
C PHE A 58 -1.93 -7.20 11.32
N ARG A 59 -1.75 -6.00 11.89
CA ARG A 59 -0.86 -4.99 11.30
C ARG A 59 0.57 -5.52 11.10
N GLY A 60 1.13 -6.21 12.07
CA GLY A 60 2.45 -6.84 11.92
C GLY A 60 2.46 -7.97 10.88
N LEU A 61 1.42 -8.81 10.89
CA LEU A 61 1.33 -9.99 10.02
C LEU A 61 1.13 -9.65 8.55
N TYR A 62 0.27 -8.68 8.21
CA TYR A 62 0.14 -8.34 6.79
C TYR A 62 1.39 -7.61 6.28
N LEU A 63 2.11 -6.87 7.14
CA LEU A 63 3.35 -6.21 6.75
C LEU A 63 4.50 -7.19 6.47
N SER A 64 4.51 -8.40 7.05
CA SER A 64 5.58 -9.38 6.82
C SER A 64 5.47 -10.14 5.49
N SER A 65 4.26 -10.25 4.93
CA SER A 65 3.99 -10.92 3.65
C SER A 65 2.93 -10.15 2.88
N LEU A 66 3.32 -8.95 2.43
CA LEU A 66 2.37 -8.01 1.88
C LEU A 66 2.02 -8.35 0.43
N SER A 67 0.81 -8.84 0.22
CA SER A 67 0.18 -8.91 -1.10
C SER A 67 -0.79 -7.74 -1.22
N LEU A 68 -0.41 -6.76 -2.01
CA LEU A 68 -1.19 -5.54 -2.20
C LEU A 68 -1.98 -5.63 -3.49
N ASP A 69 -3.30 -5.66 -3.35
CA ASP A 69 -4.24 -5.51 -4.46
C ASP A 69 -4.99 -4.18 -4.31
N PHE A 70 -4.68 -3.25 -5.22
CA PHE A 70 -5.30 -1.93 -5.26
C PHE A 70 -6.05 -1.73 -6.57
N TRP A 71 -7.36 -1.54 -6.45
CA TRP A 71 -8.24 -1.25 -7.57
C TRP A 71 -9.07 0.02 -7.31
N SER A 72 -9.21 0.84 -8.36
CA SER A 72 -9.93 2.10 -8.28
C SER A 72 -10.70 2.39 -9.55
N TRP A 73 -12.02 2.12 -9.52
CA TRP A 73 -12.98 2.39 -10.58
C TRP A 73 -14.12 3.26 -10.08
N TYR A 74 -13.79 4.41 -9.47
CA TYR A 74 -14.82 5.33 -8.98
C TYR A 74 -15.34 6.21 -10.11
N SER A 75 -16.66 6.30 -10.23
CA SER A 75 -17.31 7.33 -11.07
C SER A 75 -17.09 8.75 -10.50
N ASN A 76 -16.83 8.87 -9.19
CA ASN A 76 -16.54 10.13 -8.51
C ASN A 76 -15.02 10.38 -8.38
N LYS A 77 -14.55 11.46 -9.01
CA LYS A 77 -13.13 11.86 -9.01
C LYS A 77 -12.57 12.19 -7.63
N GLN A 78 -13.35 12.81 -6.75
CA GLN A 78 -12.86 13.18 -5.42
C GLN A 78 -12.62 11.94 -4.56
N GLU A 79 -13.50 10.95 -4.65
CA GLU A 79 -13.35 9.66 -3.97
C GLU A 79 -12.14 8.89 -4.50
N GLN A 80 -11.94 8.91 -5.82
CA GLN A 80 -10.74 8.35 -6.45
C GLN A 80 -9.47 9.00 -5.87
N LEU A 81 -9.37 10.33 -5.88
CA LEU A 81 -8.21 11.05 -5.34
C LEU A 81 -7.97 10.74 -3.86
N ASN A 82 -9.02 10.70 -3.04
CA ASN A 82 -8.93 10.35 -1.62
C ASN A 82 -8.39 8.93 -1.43
N MET A 83 -8.81 8.00 -2.27
CA MET A 83 -8.34 6.61 -2.25
C MET A 83 -6.88 6.50 -2.67
N LEU A 84 -6.50 7.14 -3.76
CA LEU A 84 -5.11 7.18 -4.21
C LEU A 84 -4.21 7.78 -3.11
N ASN A 85 -4.64 8.88 -2.46
CA ASN A 85 -3.88 9.52 -1.38
C ASN A 85 -3.73 8.62 -0.15
N SER A 86 -4.79 7.87 0.19
CA SER A 86 -4.75 6.93 1.30
C SER A 86 -3.80 5.77 1.01
N PHE A 87 -3.81 5.28 -0.24
CA PHE A 87 -2.91 4.22 -0.70
C PHE A 87 -1.45 4.66 -0.72
N GLU A 88 -1.18 5.85 -1.22
CA GLU A 88 0.17 6.43 -1.23
C GLU A 88 0.75 6.60 0.17
N ARG A 89 -0.04 7.14 1.11
CA ARG A 89 0.36 7.22 2.53
C ARG A 89 0.68 5.85 3.13
N PHE A 90 -0.09 4.83 2.74
CA PHE A 90 0.15 3.47 3.19
C PHE A 90 1.43 2.87 2.61
N LEU A 91 1.69 3.05 1.31
CA LEU A 91 2.93 2.59 0.67
C LEU A 91 4.16 3.23 1.31
N ILE A 92 4.08 4.52 1.65
CA ILE A 92 5.12 5.20 2.43
C ILE A 92 5.30 4.54 3.81
N HIS A 93 4.19 4.16 4.47
CA HIS A 93 4.24 3.50 5.78
C HIS A 93 4.73 2.05 5.73
N CYS A 94 4.63 1.38 4.57
CA CYS A 94 5.23 0.06 4.38
C CYS A 94 6.76 0.10 4.55
N GLY A 95 7.41 1.26 4.38
CA GLY A 95 8.83 1.41 4.67
C GLY A 95 9.69 0.51 3.78
N ASP A 96 10.43 -0.40 4.42
CA ASP A 96 11.27 -1.44 3.79
C ASP A 96 10.71 -2.85 3.98
N ASN A 97 9.44 -2.96 4.41
CA ASN A 97 8.79 -4.26 4.53
C ASN A 97 8.69 -4.91 3.15
N LYS A 98 8.90 -6.23 3.12
CA LYS A 98 8.85 -6.99 1.87
C LYS A 98 7.43 -6.98 1.30
N ILE A 99 7.30 -6.56 0.05
CA ILE A 99 6.08 -6.73 -0.73
C ILE A 99 6.26 -8.02 -1.53
N GLN A 100 5.35 -8.98 -1.40
CA GLN A 100 5.45 -10.20 -2.18
C GLN A 100 4.85 -9.99 -3.57
N HIS A 101 3.59 -9.53 -3.59
CA HIS A 101 2.86 -9.26 -4.82
C HIS A 101 2.28 -7.84 -4.76
N PHE A 102 2.40 -7.13 -5.87
CA PHE A 102 1.86 -5.80 -6.02
C PHE A 102 1.02 -5.68 -7.28
N ARG A 103 -0.29 -5.55 -7.10
CA ARG A 103 -1.26 -5.39 -8.17
C ARG A 103 -1.92 -4.02 -8.11
N ILE A 104 -1.90 -3.32 -9.25
CA ILE A 104 -2.51 -2.01 -9.44
C ILE A 104 -3.49 -2.10 -10.62
N CYS A 105 -4.77 -1.86 -10.36
CA CYS A 105 -5.85 -1.82 -11.35
C CYS A 105 -6.51 -0.44 -11.37
N LEU A 106 -6.21 0.39 -12.36
CA LEU A 106 -6.68 1.79 -12.39
C LEU A 106 -7.31 2.15 -13.73
N ASN A 107 -8.37 2.97 -13.64
CA ASN A 107 -8.84 3.77 -14.77
C ASN A 107 -8.30 5.20 -14.61
N LEU A 108 -7.42 5.59 -15.53
CA LEU A 108 -6.75 6.89 -15.56
C LEU A 108 -7.54 7.85 -16.46
N CYS A 109 -8.07 8.93 -15.86
CA CYS A 109 -9.07 9.80 -16.50
C CYS A 109 -8.83 11.32 -16.28
N SER A 110 -7.88 11.71 -15.42
CA SER A 110 -7.58 13.13 -15.11
C SER A 110 -6.20 13.57 -15.64
N THR A 111 -5.63 14.68 -15.16
CA THR A 111 -4.35 15.26 -15.62
C THR A 111 -3.20 14.24 -15.45
N LEU A 112 -3.04 13.39 -16.45
CA LEU A 112 -2.27 12.14 -16.42
C LEU A 112 -0.83 12.25 -15.93
N CYS A 113 -0.19 13.43 -15.99
CA CYS A 113 1.13 13.59 -15.38
C CYS A 113 1.10 13.14 -13.92
N ASP A 114 0.21 13.69 -13.10
CA ASP A 114 0.22 13.41 -11.66
C ASP A 114 -0.09 11.93 -11.36
N GLU A 115 -1.06 11.34 -12.07
CA GLU A 115 -1.44 9.94 -11.85
C GLU A 115 -0.36 8.96 -12.32
N ILE A 116 0.27 9.20 -13.48
CA ILE A 116 1.38 8.38 -13.99
C ILE A 116 2.60 8.52 -13.07
N PHE A 117 2.95 9.75 -12.64
CA PHE A 117 4.05 9.96 -11.69
C PHE A 117 3.81 9.22 -10.37
N ARG A 118 2.57 9.11 -9.91
CA ARG A 118 2.23 8.33 -8.73
C ARG A 118 2.42 6.83 -8.95
N VAL A 119 1.93 6.28 -10.06
CA VAL A 119 2.16 4.87 -10.40
C VAL A 119 3.66 4.58 -10.49
N ILE A 120 4.43 5.45 -11.16
CA ILE A 120 5.89 5.35 -11.22
C ILE A 120 6.50 5.36 -9.81
N THR A 121 6.06 6.27 -8.94
CA THR A 121 6.52 6.34 -7.55
C THR A 121 6.20 5.06 -6.79
N TRP A 122 5.02 4.50 -6.99
CA TRP A 122 4.61 3.25 -6.34
C TRP A 122 5.43 2.05 -6.83
N ILE A 123 5.78 2.00 -8.11
CA ILE A 123 6.70 0.99 -8.66
C ILE A 123 8.08 1.10 -8.00
N HIS A 124 8.61 2.31 -7.80
CA HIS A 124 9.87 2.51 -7.08
C HIS A 124 9.80 2.01 -5.63
N ILE A 125 8.68 2.28 -4.93
CA ILE A 125 8.46 1.78 -3.57
C ILE A 125 8.44 0.23 -3.59
N ALA A 126 7.71 -0.37 -4.52
CA ALA A 126 7.63 -1.83 -4.64
C ALA A 126 9.00 -2.46 -4.92
N ALA A 127 9.80 -1.88 -5.83
CA ALA A 127 11.15 -2.32 -6.11
C ALA A 127 12.06 -2.24 -4.87
N ARG A 128 11.97 -1.15 -4.08
CA ARG A 128 12.69 -1.01 -2.81
C ARG A 128 12.26 -2.05 -1.78
N CYS A 129 10.97 -2.39 -1.78
CA CYS A 129 10.38 -3.41 -0.93
C CYS A 129 10.61 -4.85 -1.44
N ASN A 130 11.56 -5.08 -2.35
CA ASN A 130 11.89 -6.40 -2.89
C ASN A 130 10.67 -7.16 -3.41
N VAL A 131 9.85 -6.50 -4.24
CA VAL A 131 8.70 -7.10 -4.90
C VAL A 131 9.07 -8.36 -5.69
N GLU A 132 8.26 -9.42 -5.57
CA GLU A 132 8.44 -10.67 -6.34
C GLU A 132 7.52 -10.71 -7.57
N GLY A 133 6.29 -10.23 -7.44
CA GLY A 133 5.34 -10.12 -8.55
C GLY A 133 4.77 -8.70 -8.68
N LEU A 134 4.85 -8.12 -9.87
CA LEU A 134 4.23 -6.84 -10.21
C LEU A 134 3.17 -7.04 -11.31
N ASP A 135 1.95 -6.57 -11.05
CA ASP A 135 0.82 -6.62 -11.98
C ASP A 135 0.23 -5.21 -12.16
N LEU A 136 0.34 -4.66 -13.37
CA LEU A 136 -0.12 -3.34 -13.74
C LEU A 136 -1.24 -3.45 -14.76
N GLN A 137 -2.46 -3.11 -14.36
CA GLN A 137 -3.64 -3.09 -15.22
C GLN A 137 -4.17 -1.66 -15.30
N LEU A 138 -3.77 -0.95 -16.35
CA LEU A 138 -3.98 0.48 -16.50
C LEU A 138 -4.81 0.76 -17.74
N GLU A 139 -6.04 1.23 -17.51
CA GLU A 139 -6.93 1.71 -18.56
C GLU A 139 -6.77 3.22 -18.72
N ILE A 140 -6.44 3.68 -19.93
CA ILE A 140 -6.20 5.10 -20.22
C ILE A 140 -7.21 5.57 -21.26
N THR A 141 -8.09 6.49 -20.86
CA THR A 141 -9.23 6.92 -21.69
C THR A 141 -8.90 8.03 -22.70
N LYS A 142 -7.75 8.73 -22.58
CA LYS A 142 -7.35 9.83 -23.50
C LYS A 142 -6.26 9.45 -24.49
N THR A 143 -6.47 9.78 -25.76
CA THR A 143 -5.62 9.38 -26.90
C THR A 143 -4.36 10.21 -27.09
N ASP A 144 -4.33 11.47 -26.69
CA ASP A 144 -3.30 12.44 -27.11
C ASP A 144 -2.14 12.58 -26.12
N MET A 145 -1.74 11.47 -25.49
CA MET A 145 -0.94 11.48 -24.27
C MET A 145 0.44 10.85 -24.44
N PRO A 146 1.45 11.30 -23.67
CA PRO A 146 2.81 10.78 -23.75
C PRO A 146 2.86 9.29 -23.37
N MET A 147 3.88 8.61 -23.89
CA MET A 147 4.16 7.21 -23.57
C MET A 147 4.49 7.07 -22.08
N MET A 148 4.04 5.99 -21.46
CA MET A 148 4.51 5.62 -20.12
C MET A 148 5.83 4.86 -20.27
N GLU A 149 6.84 5.26 -19.50
CA GLU A 149 8.09 4.49 -19.38
C GLU A 149 8.11 3.74 -18.05
N LEU A 150 8.40 2.43 -18.10
CA LEU A 150 8.61 1.66 -16.87
C LEU A 150 9.94 2.08 -16.22
N PRO A 151 10.01 2.24 -14.90
CA PRO A 151 11.28 2.51 -14.23
C PRO A 151 12.27 1.35 -14.38
N SER A 152 13.53 1.62 -14.73
CA SER A 152 14.57 0.60 -14.86
C SER A 152 14.84 -0.17 -13.57
N CYS A 153 14.57 0.44 -12.41
CA CYS A 153 14.75 -0.16 -11.09
C CYS A 153 13.96 -1.45 -10.91
N ILE A 154 12.84 -1.65 -11.61
CA ILE A 154 12.05 -2.88 -11.53
C ILE A 154 12.80 -4.05 -12.16
N PHE A 155 13.49 -3.82 -13.28
CA PHE A 155 14.27 -4.86 -13.97
C PHE A 155 15.57 -5.20 -13.23
N LEU A 156 16.07 -4.25 -12.44
CA LEU A 156 17.22 -4.42 -11.53
C LEU A 156 16.81 -5.02 -10.16
N CYS A 157 15.52 -5.12 -9.88
CA CYS A 157 15.03 -5.68 -8.61
C CYS A 157 15.31 -7.18 -8.56
N GLY A 158 16.30 -7.58 -7.76
CA GLY A 158 16.78 -8.97 -7.69
C GLY A 158 15.74 -9.98 -7.18
N SER A 159 14.68 -9.53 -6.52
CA SER A 159 13.57 -10.36 -6.06
C SER A 159 12.47 -10.55 -7.10
N LEU A 160 12.41 -9.73 -8.15
CA LEU A 160 11.34 -9.79 -9.14
C LEU A 160 11.41 -11.12 -9.90
N ARG A 161 10.25 -11.78 -10.02
CA ARG A 161 10.05 -13.06 -10.73
C ARG A 161 8.93 -12.97 -11.74
N SER A 162 7.90 -12.16 -11.49
CA SER A 162 6.75 -12.01 -12.39
C SER A 162 6.45 -10.55 -12.68
N LEU A 163 6.26 -10.23 -13.96
CA LEU A 163 5.82 -8.91 -14.44
C LEU A 163 4.66 -9.09 -15.40
N LEU A 164 3.50 -8.56 -15.02
CA LEU A 164 2.29 -8.48 -15.83
C LEU A 164 2.00 -7.01 -16.11
N VAL A 165 1.83 -6.65 -17.37
CA VAL A 165 1.47 -5.30 -17.79
C VAL A 165 0.34 -5.38 -18.82
N ASP A 166 -0.85 -4.97 -18.40
CA ASP A 166 -1.97 -4.68 -19.28
C ASP A 166 -2.13 -3.15 -19.37
N LEU A 167 -1.75 -2.60 -20.52
CA LEU A 167 -1.76 -1.16 -20.75
C LEU A 167 -2.31 -0.89 -22.14
N TYR A 168 -3.47 -0.27 -22.25
CA TYR A 168 -4.12 0.09 -23.53
C TYR A 168 -3.45 1.29 -24.24
N LYS A 169 -2.12 1.37 -24.21
CA LYS A 169 -1.29 2.47 -24.72
C LYS A 169 0.10 2.02 -25.14
N VAL A 170 0.89 2.97 -25.63
CA VAL A 170 2.29 2.72 -25.93
C VAL A 170 3.10 2.72 -24.63
N LEU A 171 3.79 1.61 -24.39
CA LEU A 171 4.76 1.46 -23.31
C LEU A 171 6.17 1.61 -23.88
N LYS A 172 6.96 2.52 -23.29
CA LYS A 172 8.40 2.55 -23.48
C LYS A 172 9.05 1.65 -22.42
N VAL A 173 9.85 0.71 -22.88
CA VAL A 173 10.69 -0.10 -21.98
C VAL A 173 11.99 0.68 -21.79
N PRO A 174 12.44 0.90 -20.54
CA PRO A 174 13.69 1.60 -20.31
C PRO A 174 14.84 0.79 -20.89
N SER A 175 15.86 1.47 -21.39
CA SER A 175 17.14 0.82 -21.64
C SER A 175 17.78 0.50 -20.29
N PHE A 176 18.12 -0.76 -20.05
CA PHE A 176 18.83 -1.16 -18.85
C PHE A 176 19.96 -2.12 -19.20
N SER A 177 21.10 -1.95 -18.54
CA SER A 177 22.27 -2.82 -18.65
C SER A 177 22.39 -3.61 -17.35
N GLY A 178 21.71 -4.74 -17.27
CA GLY A 178 21.68 -5.57 -16.06
C GLY A 178 20.97 -6.91 -16.29
N SER A 179 21.27 -7.89 -15.44
CA SER A 179 20.57 -9.18 -15.46
C SER A 179 19.30 -9.07 -14.63
N THR A 180 18.17 -9.47 -15.23
CA THR A 180 16.90 -9.60 -14.50
C THR A 180 16.72 -11.04 -14.01
N ASN A 181 16.04 -11.23 -12.89
CA ASN A 181 15.63 -12.54 -12.39
C ASN A 181 14.19 -12.91 -12.81
N LEU A 182 13.65 -12.17 -13.79
CA LEU A 182 12.30 -12.34 -14.30
C LEU A 182 12.13 -13.73 -14.91
N GLN A 183 11.12 -14.45 -14.44
CA GLN A 183 10.75 -15.79 -14.92
C GLN A 183 9.48 -15.74 -15.77
N HIS A 184 8.59 -14.79 -15.46
CA HIS A 184 7.31 -14.62 -16.14
C HIS A 184 7.15 -13.17 -16.60
N LEU A 185 6.93 -12.99 -17.90
CA LEU A 185 6.60 -11.70 -18.51
C LEU A 185 5.32 -11.86 -19.32
N SER A 186 4.33 -11.01 -19.04
CA SER A 186 3.11 -10.93 -19.82
C SER A 186 2.81 -9.47 -20.14
N LEU A 187 2.62 -9.19 -21.44
CA LEU A 187 2.28 -7.87 -21.95
C LEU A 187 0.97 -8.01 -22.74
N SER A 188 -0.10 -7.35 -22.30
CA SER A 188 -1.40 -7.35 -22.97
C SER A 188 -1.85 -5.92 -23.29
N SER A 189 -2.55 -5.76 -24.42
CA SER A 189 -3.06 -4.46 -24.89
C SER A 189 -2.00 -3.37 -25.15
N VAL A 190 -0.70 -3.70 -25.00
CA VAL A 190 0.44 -2.79 -25.12
C VAL A 190 0.88 -2.61 -26.56
N ARG A 191 1.16 -1.37 -26.97
CA ARG A 191 1.98 -1.09 -28.16
C ARG A 191 3.42 -0.78 -27.70
N MET A 192 4.43 -1.43 -28.26
CA MET A 192 5.82 -1.10 -27.90
C MET A 192 6.27 0.13 -28.67
N GLY A 193 6.80 1.15 -27.99
CA GLY A 193 7.46 2.28 -28.63
C GLY A 193 8.87 1.88 -29.03
N LEU A 194 9.14 1.75 -30.34
CA LEU A 194 10.51 1.63 -30.84
C LEU A 194 11.11 3.04 -30.92
N GLU A 195 12.35 3.20 -30.43
CA GLU A 195 13.16 4.41 -30.65
C GLU A 195 13.47 4.63 -32.13
#